data_AF-A0A1J3DGC2-F1
#
_entry.id   AF-A0A1J3DGC2-F1
#
_cell.length_a   1.000
_cell.length_b   1.000
_cell.length_c   1.000
_cell.angle_alpha   90.00
_cell.angle_beta   90.00
_cell.angle_gamma   90.00
#
_symmetry.space_group_name_H-M   'P 1'
#
loop_
_entity.id
_entity.type
_entity.pdbx_description
1 polymer ?
#
loop_
_entity_poly.entity_id
_entity_poly.type
_entity_poly.pdbx_seq_one_letter_code
_entity_poly.pdbx_strand_id
1 'polypeptide(L)'
;SIETFLGIGLSRDEFAVMVKRYPACVGLARDTVKKKAEFLVKKMNWRLKELVSNSQVVGYSMEKRIVPRCNVIEALLSRGLLGSGVPSLS
;
A
#
# COMPACT_ATOMS: atom_id res chain seq x y z
N SER A 1 -14.88 5.12 -3.82
CA SER A 1 -15.11 6.57 -4.05
C SER A 1 -13.90 7.36 -3.58
N ILE A 2 -13.78 8.63 -3.98
CA ILE A 2 -12.72 9.52 -3.49
C ILE A 2 -12.71 9.62 -1.96
N GLU A 3 -13.87 9.64 -1.29
CA GLU A 3 -13.91 9.74 0.19
C GLU A 3 -13.22 8.57 0.88
N THR A 4 -13.19 7.39 0.25
CA THR A 4 -12.45 6.24 0.80
C THR A 4 -10.96 6.55 0.92
N PHE A 5 -10.36 7.16 -0.12
CA PHE A 5 -8.94 7.47 -0.18
C PHE A 5 -8.60 8.66 0.73
N LEU A 6 -9.47 9.68 0.78
CA LEU A 6 -9.30 10.78 1.72
C LEU A 6 -9.42 10.31 3.19
N GLY A 7 -10.35 9.39 3.46
CA GLY A 7 -10.55 8.82 4.80
C GLY A 7 -9.41 7.95 5.32
N ILE A 8 -8.48 7.50 4.46
CA ILE A 8 -7.23 6.85 4.89
C ILE A 8 -6.06 7.83 5.04
N GLY A 9 -6.32 9.13 4.87
CA GLY A 9 -5.34 10.20 5.10
C GLY A 9 -4.66 10.75 3.85
N LEU A 10 -5.10 10.38 2.64
CA LEU A 10 -4.56 10.96 1.41
C LEU A 10 -5.16 12.35 1.14
N SER A 11 -4.35 13.24 0.60
CA SER A 11 -4.81 14.48 -0.01
C SER A 11 -5.52 14.22 -1.35
N ARG A 12 -6.25 15.23 -1.86
CA ARG A 12 -6.88 15.16 -3.19
C ARG A 12 -5.85 15.02 -4.30
N ASP A 13 -4.69 15.67 -4.17
CA ASP A 13 -3.62 15.62 -5.16
C ASP A 13 -2.96 14.23 -5.19
N GLU A 14 -2.70 13.65 -4.02
CA GLU A 14 -2.21 12.27 -3.92
C GLU A 14 -3.19 11.26 -4.49
N PHE A 15 -4.50 11.44 -4.24
CA PHE A 15 -5.53 10.64 -4.88
C PHE A 15 -5.50 10.79 -6.41
N ALA A 16 -5.41 12.01 -6.93
CA ALA A 16 -5.31 12.26 -8.37
C ALA A 16 -4.09 11.56 -8.99
N VAL A 17 -2.94 11.59 -8.29
CA VAL A 17 -1.73 10.86 -8.67
C VAL A 17 -1.97 9.35 -8.70
N MET A 18 -2.64 8.79 -7.69
CA MET A 18 -2.98 7.36 -7.66
C MET A 18 -3.88 6.98 -8.84
N VAL A 19 -4.91 7.77 -9.14
CA VAL A 19 -5.81 7.53 -10.28
C VAL A 19 -5.04 7.62 -11.60
N LYS A 20 -4.15 8.59 -11.77
CA LYS A 20 -3.31 8.72 -12.97
C LYS A 20 -2.45 7.48 -13.21
N ARG A 21 -1.90 6.88 -12.15
CA ARG A 21 -1.04 5.68 -12.22
C ARG A 21 -1.82 4.37 -12.33
N TYR A 22 -2.97 4.30 -11.69
CA TYR A 22 -3.80 3.10 -11.65
C TYR A 22 -5.30 3.46 -11.64
N PRO A 23 -5.90 3.80 -12.80
CA PRO A 23 -7.28 4.28 -12.86
C PRO A 23 -8.32 3.32 -12.27
N ALA A 24 -8.08 2.01 -12.36
CA ALA A 24 -8.96 0.99 -11.81
C ALA A 24 -9.11 1.06 -10.28
N CYS A 25 -8.26 1.81 -9.56
CA CYS A 25 -8.40 2.01 -8.12
C CYS A 25 -9.73 2.68 -7.74
N VAL A 26 -10.34 3.46 -8.64
CA VAL A 26 -11.61 4.15 -8.40
C VAL A 26 -12.77 3.16 -8.25
N GLY A 27 -12.70 2.01 -8.93
CA GLY A 27 -13.70 0.95 -8.89
C GLY A 27 -13.55 -0.02 -7.72
N LEU A 28 -12.53 0.14 -6.87
CA LEU A 28 -12.33 -0.76 -5.73
C LEU A 28 -13.36 -0.49 -4.63
N ALA A 29 -13.88 -1.58 -4.04
CA ALA A 29 -14.76 -1.50 -2.90
C ALA A 29 -14.08 -0.81 -1.70
N ARG A 30 -14.86 -0.05 -0.93
CA ARG A 30 -14.37 0.75 0.22
C ARG A 30 -13.57 -0.11 1.21
N ASP A 31 -14.13 -1.24 1.61
CA ASP A 31 -13.53 -2.12 2.62
C ASP A 31 -12.25 -2.78 2.10
N THR A 32 -12.21 -3.11 0.81
CA THR A 32 -11.00 -3.62 0.16
C THR A 32 -9.85 -2.62 0.22
N VAL A 33 -10.11 -1.33 -0.08
CA VAL A 33 -9.09 -0.29 -0.02
C VAL A 33 -8.63 -0.08 1.43
N LYS A 34 -9.57 0.03 2.38
CA LYS A 34 -9.23 0.21 3.81
C LYS A 34 -8.39 -0.94 4.35
N LYS A 35 -8.78 -2.19 4.10
CA LYS A 35 -8.04 -3.39 4.53
C LYS A 35 -6.61 -3.41 3.98
N LYS A 36 -6.43 -3.06 2.69
CA LYS A 36 -5.10 -3.00 2.06
C LYS A 36 -4.25 -1.88 2.62
N ALA A 37 -4.83 -0.68 2.79
CA ALA A 37 -4.14 0.46 3.35
C ALA A 37 -3.72 0.20 4.81
N GLU A 38 -4.61 -0.35 5.64
CA GLU A 38 -4.29 -0.71 7.02
C GLU A 38 -3.14 -1.71 7.11
N PHE A 39 -3.16 -2.76 6.30
CA PHE A 39 -2.08 -3.74 6.28
C PHE A 39 -0.76 -3.12 5.83
N LEU A 40 -0.73 -2.39 4.73
CA LEU A 40 0.52 -1.84 4.20
C LEU A 40 1.06 -0.70 5.07
N VAL A 41 0.21 0.25 5.45
CA VAL A 41 0.62 1.45 6.18
C VAL A 41 0.91 1.14 7.65
N LYS A 42 0.02 0.42 8.33
CA LYS A 42 0.19 0.16 9.77
C LYS A 42 1.05 -1.06 10.05
N LYS A 43 0.77 -2.21 9.40
CA LYS A 43 1.50 -3.45 9.71
C LYS A 43 2.87 -3.49 9.04
N MET A 44 2.94 -3.11 7.76
CA MET A 44 4.21 -3.09 7.01
C MET A 44 4.95 -1.74 7.11
N ASN A 45 4.50 -0.84 7.97
CA ASN A 45 5.08 0.48 8.22
C ASN A 45 5.26 1.37 6.98
N TRP A 46 4.47 1.16 5.92
CA TRP A 46 4.55 2.01 4.74
C TRP A 46 4.13 3.44 5.07
N ARG A 47 4.91 4.43 4.64
CA ARG A 47 4.44 5.81 4.57
C ARG A 47 3.34 5.91 3.51
N LEU A 48 2.35 6.78 3.71
CA LEU A 48 1.27 6.99 2.71
C LEU A 48 1.82 7.34 1.31
N LYS A 49 2.92 8.10 1.24
CA LYS A 49 3.61 8.41 -0.03
C LYS A 49 4.09 7.17 -0.79
N GLU A 50 4.44 6.08 -0.10
CA GLU A 50 4.85 4.81 -0.71
C GLU A 50 3.65 4.12 -1.35
N LEU A 51 2.48 4.18 -0.70
CA LEU A 51 1.23 3.68 -1.25
C LEU A 51 0.82 4.48 -2.52
N VAL A 52 0.99 5.80 -2.49
CA VAL A 52 0.74 6.68 -3.64
C VAL A 52 1.71 6.41 -4.79
N SER A 53 2.98 6.19 -4.48
CA SER A 53 4.02 5.89 -5.48
C SER A 53 3.83 4.50 -6.11
N ASN A 54 3.31 3.54 -5.34
CA ASN A 54 3.08 2.16 -5.76
C ASN A 54 1.59 1.85 -5.94
N SER A 55 0.85 2.72 -6.64
CA SER A 55 -0.62 2.69 -6.66
C SER A 55 -1.22 1.36 -7.15
N GLN A 56 -0.53 0.59 -8.02
CA GLN A 56 -1.05 -0.72 -8.46
C GLN A 56 -1.16 -1.74 -7.31
N VAL A 57 -0.47 -1.54 -6.18
CA VAL A 57 -0.51 -2.48 -5.06
C VAL A 57 -1.93 -2.67 -4.52
N VAL A 58 -2.77 -1.62 -4.54
CA VAL A 58 -4.17 -1.72 -4.08
C VAL A 58 -5.03 -2.57 -5.02
N GLY A 59 -4.56 -2.89 -6.23
CA GLY A 59 -5.20 -3.80 -7.17
C GLY A 59 -4.87 -5.28 -6.94
N TYR A 60 -3.78 -5.60 -6.25
CA TYR A 60 -3.35 -7.00 -6.07
C TYR A 60 -4.17 -7.75 -5.01
N SER A 61 -4.30 -9.07 -5.17
CA SER A 61 -4.90 -9.93 -4.13
C SER A 61 -4.06 -9.90 -2.85
N MET A 62 -4.73 -9.78 -1.71
CA MET A 62 -4.09 -9.82 -0.41
C MET A 62 -3.47 -11.19 -0.17
N GLU A 63 -4.26 -12.23 -0.37
CA GLU A 63 -3.96 -13.62 -0.01
C GLU A 63 -2.96 -14.24 -0.99
N LYS A 64 -3.06 -13.90 -2.29
CA LYS A 64 -2.20 -14.50 -3.33
C LYS A 64 -0.92 -13.71 -3.60
N ARG A 65 -0.83 -12.42 -3.21
CA ARG A 65 0.29 -11.57 -3.64
C ARG A 65 0.85 -10.65 -2.56
N ILE A 66 0.02 -9.86 -1.89
CA ILE A 66 0.51 -8.86 -0.92
C ILE A 66 1.08 -9.57 0.32
N VAL A 67 0.26 -10.35 1.02
CA VAL A 67 0.64 -11.00 2.28
C VAL A 67 1.83 -11.96 2.11
N PRO A 68 1.84 -12.89 1.12
CA PRO A 68 2.97 -13.81 0.97
C PRO A 68 4.31 -13.09 0.76
N ARG A 69 4.32 -11.99 0.00
CA ARG A 69 5.56 -11.23 -0.26
C ARG A 69 6.00 -10.43 0.95
N CYS A 70 5.04 -9.81 1.65
CA CYS A 70 5.30 -9.09 2.89
C CYS A 70 5.89 -10.01 3.96
N ASN A 71 5.38 -11.23 4.12
CA ASN A 71 5.93 -12.20 5.07
C ASN A 71 7.39 -12.57 4.74
N VAL A 72 7.72 -12.73 3.45
CA VAL A 72 9.12 -12.98 3.03
C VAL A 72 10.00 -11.78 3.35
N ILE A 73 9.53 -10.56 3.07
CA ILE A 73 10.27 -9.33 3.38
C ILE A 73 10.51 -9.20 4.89
N GLU A 74 9.49 -9.42 5.73
CA GLU A 74 9.63 -9.42 7.19
C GLU A 74 10.64 -10.47 7.66
N ALA A 75 10.60 -11.70 7.12
CA ALA A 75 11.53 -12.76 7.47
C ALA A 75 12.98 -12.46 7.04
N LEU A 76 13.18 -11.75 5.93
CA LEU A 76 14.52 -11.33 5.50
C LEU A 76 15.03 -10.15 6.35
N LEU A 77 14.16 -9.21 6.71
CA LEU A 77 14.49 -8.09 7.60
C LEU A 77 14.91 -8.58 8.99
N SER A 78 14.18 -9.52 9.58
CA SER A 78 14.50 -10.08 10.90
C SER A 78 15.84 -10.82 10.93
N ARG A 79 16.34 -11.24 9.75
CA ARG A 79 17.64 -11.90 9.58
C ARG A 79 18.75 -10.93 9.16
N GLY A 80 18.47 -9.63 9.01
CA GLY A 80 19.43 -8.64 8.54
C GLY A 80 19.87 -8.83 7.08
N LEU A 81 19.09 -9.57 6.29
CA LEU A 81 19.42 -9.89 4.89
C LEU A 81 18.91 -8.83 3.89
N LEU A 82 18.17 -7.84 4.38
CA LEU A 82 17.75 -6.68 3.62
C LEU A 82 18.49 -5.45 4.15
N GLY A 83 19.16 -4.72 3.26
CA GLY A 83 19.86 -3.49 3.64
C GLY A 83 18.90 -2.42 4.16
N SER A 84 19.41 -1.47 4.95
CA SER A 84 18.69 -0.30 5.50
C SER A 84 18.04 0.61 4.43
N GLY A 85 18.22 0.30 3.15
CA GLY A 85 17.70 1.04 2.01
C GLY A 85 16.28 0.69 1.56
N VAL A 86 15.49 -0.09 2.32
CA VAL A 86 14.06 -0.28 2.01
C VAL A 86 13.28 0.90 2.59
N PRO A 87 12.89 1.93 1.80
CA PRO A 87 12.43 3.23 2.32
C PRO A 87 11.09 3.16 3.07
N SER A 88 10.38 2.05 2.94
CA SER A 88 9.09 1.78 3.56
C SER A 88 9.18 1.08 4.92
N LEU A 89 10.38 0.70 5.37
CA LEU A 89 10.59 -0.14 6.57
C LEU A 89 11.73 0.37 7.48
N SER A 90 12.36 1.49 7.13
CA SER A 90 13.27 2.25 7.99
C SER A 90 12.59 3.38 8.74
#